data_AF-A0A9D9XNC7-F1
#
_entry.id   AF-A0A9D9XNC7-F1
#
_cell.length_a   1.000
_cell.length_b   1.000
_cell.length_c   1.000
_cell.angle_alpha   90.00
_cell.angle_beta   90.00
_cell.angle_gamma   90.00
#
_symmetry.space_group_name_H-M   'P 1'
#
loop_
_entity.id
_entity.type
_entity.pdbx_description
1 polymer ?
#
loop_
_entity_poly.entity_id
_entity_poly.type
_entity_poly.pdbx_seq_one_letter_code
_entity_poly.pdbx_strand_id
1 'polypeptide(L)'
;MGKIESKFIGIKNSNELVVRENLNEVISFPYLEKFYFEKRFHHDAENQYKNGRVNFYHYIPIDKSGERIKINVGNFELIEISPEVNYYHKFLHREVNIFDKQNNIIRTYKSFTNNEQFIINDVLFIIESLKKVPDWDIFLKLSNIPNLEKQISKMEVEIDKLKMKIAELKNGSD
;
A
#
# COMPACT_ATOMS: atom_id res chain seq x y z
N MET A 1 18.66 9.18 -23.51
CA MET A 1 18.39 9.42 -22.08
C MET A 1 16.98 9.95 -21.94
N GLY A 2 16.01 9.10 -21.57
CA GLY A 2 14.64 9.54 -21.31
C GLY A 2 14.60 10.34 -20.01
N LYS A 3 13.84 11.44 -19.96
CA LYS A 3 13.60 12.21 -18.73
C LYS A 3 13.05 11.25 -17.67
N ILE A 4 13.68 11.24 -16.50
CA ILE A 4 13.14 10.57 -15.32
C ILE A 4 11.96 11.43 -14.85
N GLU A 5 10.76 11.13 -15.32
CA GLU A 5 9.54 11.84 -14.95
C GLU A 5 9.20 11.51 -13.49
N SER A 6 9.33 12.52 -12.63
CA SER A 6 8.82 12.46 -11.26
C SER A 6 7.40 13.01 -11.28
N LYS A 7 6.47 12.26 -10.68
CA LYS A 7 5.07 12.70 -10.54
C LYS A 7 4.81 13.10 -9.09
N PHE A 8 3.88 13.99 -8.90
CA PHE A 8 3.42 14.43 -7.59
C PHE A 8 2.00 13.93 -7.36
N ILE A 9 1.73 13.54 -6.12
CA ILE A 9 0.48 12.92 -5.72
C ILE A 9 -0.07 13.65 -4.51
N GLY A 10 -1.32 14.10 -4.63
CA GLY A 10 -2.13 14.60 -3.53
C GLY A 10 -3.27 13.64 -3.23
N ILE A 11 -3.79 13.71 -2.02
CA ILE A 11 -4.94 12.92 -1.56
C ILE A 11 -6.06 13.90 -1.24
N LYS A 12 -7.24 13.73 -1.83
CA LYS A 12 -8.44 14.48 -1.43
C LYS A 12 -9.06 13.87 -0.17
N ASN A 13 -9.82 14.66 0.58
CA ASN A 13 -10.61 14.19 1.73
C ASN A 13 -11.58 13.03 1.39
N SER A 14 -11.92 12.82 0.11
CA SER A 14 -12.71 11.68 -0.38
C SER A 14 -11.89 10.40 -0.60
N ASN A 15 -10.62 10.37 -0.20
CA ASN A 15 -9.65 9.31 -0.48
C ASN A 15 -9.37 9.08 -1.97
N GLU A 16 -9.59 10.10 -2.80
CA GLU A 16 -9.18 10.11 -4.21
C GLU A 16 -7.77 10.66 -4.38
N LEU A 17 -7.01 10.06 -5.30
CA LEU A 17 -5.67 10.52 -5.64
C LEU A 17 -5.70 11.54 -6.79
N VAL A 18 -4.91 12.59 -6.64
CA VAL A 18 -4.62 13.58 -7.68
C VAL A 18 -3.17 13.42 -8.09
N VAL A 19 -2.93 12.94 -9.31
CA VAL A 19 -1.57 12.72 -9.84
C VAL A 19 -1.26 13.75 -10.93
N ARG A 20 -0.14 14.47 -10.82
CA ARG A 20 0.30 15.48 -11.81
C ARG A 20 1.82 15.44 -11.98
N GLU A 21 2.32 16.04 -13.06
CA GLU A 21 3.77 16.17 -13.31
C GLU A 21 4.39 17.31 -12.49
N ASN A 22 3.57 18.26 -12.00
CA ASN A 22 4.03 19.42 -11.25
C ASN A 22 3.36 19.49 -9.87
N LEU A 23 4.14 19.72 -8.82
CA LEU A 23 3.63 19.87 -7.46
C LEU A 23 2.62 21.01 -7.34
N ASN A 24 2.84 22.14 -8.03
CA ASN A 24 1.94 23.29 -8.02
C ASN A 24 0.55 22.95 -8.55
N GLU A 25 0.47 22.06 -9.54
CA GLU A 25 -0.79 21.57 -10.07
C GLU A 25 -1.50 20.66 -9.07
N VAL A 26 -0.77 19.94 -8.21
CA VAL A 26 -1.37 19.15 -7.13
C VAL A 26 -1.88 20.07 -6.03
N ILE A 27 -1.03 20.92 -5.45
CA ILE A 27 -1.37 21.73 -4.25
C ILE A 27 -2.47 22.77 -4.51
N SER A 28 -2.74 23.10 -5.77
CA SER A 28 -3.82 24.01 -6.16
C SER A 28 -5.21 23.36 -6.13
N PHE A 29 -5.32 22.03 -6.02
CA PHE A 29 -6.61 21.38 -5.83
C PHE A 29 -7.17 21.70 -4.44
N PRO A 30 -8.45 22.08 -4.34
CA PRO A 30 -9.10 22.29 -3.05
C PRO A 30 -9.31 20.96 -2.31
N TYR A 31 -9.40 21.04 -0.98
CA TYR A 31 -9.74 19.90 -0.10
C TYR A 31 -8.75 18.72 -0.14
N LEU A 32 -7.46 19.03 -0.26
CA LEU A 32 -6.40 18.03 -0.10
C LEU A 32 -6.04 17.83 1.37
N GLU A 33 -5.66 16.59 1.68
CA GLU A 33 -4.98 16.22 2.91
C GLU A 33 -3.65 16.96 3.07
N LYS A 34 -3.15 17.01 4.31
CA LYS A 34 -2.01 17.87 4.69
C LYS A 34 -0.64 17.42 4.16
N PHE A 35 -0.51 16.23 3.59
CA PHE A 35 0.75 15.68 3.11
C PHE A 35 0.61 15.14 1.68
N TYR A 36 1.72 15.22 0.95
CA TYR A 36 1.81 14.89 -0.48
C TYR A 36 2.89 13.82 -0.69
N PHE A 37 2.91 13.21 -1.87
CA PHE A 37 3.95 12.25 -2.23
C PHE A 37 4.60 12.62 -3.55
N GLU A 38 5.93 12.54 -3.58
CA GLU A 38 6.68 12.48 -4.82
C GLU A 38 6.84 11.02 -5.24
N LYS A 39 6.32 10.66 -6.40
CA LYS A 39 6.54 9.38 -7.07
C LYS A 39 7.77 9.51 -7.95
N ARG A 40 8.89 8.98 -7.47
CA ARG A 40 10.15 8.91 -8.22
C ARG A 40 10.29 7.55 -8.87
N PHE A 41 10.71 7.54 -10.14
CA PHE A 41 11.19 6.33 -10.76
C PHE A 41 12.39 5.80 -9.98
N HIS A 42 12.37 4.51 -9.67
CA HIS A 42 13.46 3.84 -8.97
C HIS A 42 14.29 3.01 -9.95
N HIS A 43 13.67 2.08 -10.67
CA HIS A 43 14.28 1.30 -11.74
C HIS A 43 13.18 0.62 -12.58
N ASP A 44 13.58 -0.12 -13.61
CA ASP A 44 12.67 -0.94 -14.40
C ASP A 44 13.23 -2.36 -14.59
N ALA A 45 12.37 -3.29 -15.03
CA ALA A 45 12.75 -4.64 -15.38
C ALA A 45 12.04 -5.12 -16.65
N GLU A 46 12.68 -6.01 -17.40
CA GLU A 46 12.10 -6.61 -18.60
C GLU A 46 10.96 -7.57 -18.27
N ASN A 47 9.82 -7.42 -18.94
CA ASN A 47 8.71 -8.35 -18.82
C ASN A 47 8.99 -9.62 -19.64
N GLN A 48 9.08 -10.76 -18.96
CA GLN A 48 9.41 -12.03 -19.62
C GLN A 48 8.32 -12.57 -20.59
N TYR A 49 7.12 -11.99 -20.60
CA TYR A 49 5.99 -12.46 -21.42
C TYR A 49 5.50 -11.44 -22.48
N LYS A 50 6.05 -10.23 -22.50
CA LYS A 50 5.67 -9.17 -23.47
C LYS A 50 6.88 -8.29 -23.75
N ASN A 51 7.06 -7.83 -24.99
CA ASN A 51 8.01 -6.76 -25.31
C ASN A 51 7.60 -5.48 -24.54
N GLY A 52 8.16 -5.27 -23.35
CA GLY A 52 7.81 -4.16 -22.46
C GLY A 52 8.62 -4.18 -21.17
N ARG A 53 8.81 -2.99 -20.59
CA ARG A 53 9.48 -2.80 -19.29
C ARG A 53 8.44 -2.52 -18.21
N VAL A 54 8.63 -3.06 -17.02
CA VAL A 54 7.84 -2.75 -15.83
C VAL A 54 8.63 -1.73 -15.02
N ASN A 55 8.02 -0.57 -14.75
CA ASN A 55 8.65 0.47 -13.95
C ASN A 55 8.31 0.27 -12.48
N PHE A 56 9.32 0.45 -11.64
CA PHE A 56 9.23 0.42 -10.20
C PHE A 56 9.49 1.81 -9.63
N TYR A 57 8.75 2.14 -8.59
CA TYR A 57 8.69 3.50 -8.06
C TYR A 57 9.03 3.55 -6.57
N HIS A 58 9.44 4.73 -6.14
CA HIS A 58 9.65 5.09 -4.75
C HIS A 58 8.77 6.30 -4.44
N TYR A 59 8.03 6.23 -3.35
CA TYR A 59 7.07 7.24 -2.94
C TYR A 59 7.62 7.95 -1.72
N ILE A 60 7.87 9.25 -1.85
CA ILE A 60 8.52 10.04 -0.80
C ILE A 60 7.52 11.04 -0.27
N PRO A 61 7.21 11.03 1.04
CA PRO A 61 6.37 12.07 1.63
C PRO A 61 7.04 13.44 1.53
N ILE A 62 6.29 14.43 1.04
CA ILE A 62 6.75 15.82 0.88
C ILE A 62 5.70 16.80 1.41
N ASP A 63 6.13 18.01 1.72
CA ASP A 63 5.24 19.14 2.01
C ASP A 63 4.86 19.95 0.75
N LYS A 64 4.18 21.09 0.95
CA LYS A 64 3.76 21.98 -0.14
C LYS A 64 4.91 22.67 -0.87
N SER A 65 6.08 22.78 -0.24
CA SER A 65 7.30 23.29 -0.88
C SER A 65 8.07 22.21 -1.65
N GLY A 66 7.69 20.94 -1.48
CA GLY A 66 8.40 19.81 -2.08
C GLY A 66 9.54 19.28 -1.22
N GLU A 67 9.68 19.77 0.01
CA GLU A 67 10.68 19.27 0.95
C GLU A 67 10.22 17.96 1.55
N ARG A 68 11.15 17.04 1.76
CA ARG A 68 10.86 15.73 2.35
C ARG A 68 10.40 15.90 3.79
N ILE A 69 9.31 15.24 4.15
CA ILE A 69 8.79 15.27 5.51
C ILE A 69 8.62 13.88 6.08
N LYS A 70 8.52 13.84 7.41
CA LYS A 70 8.01 12.68 8.13
C LYS A 70 6.56 12.90 8.49
N ILE A 71 5.74 11.85 8.41
CA ILE A 71 4.32 11.95 8.75
C ILE A 71 4.13 11.55 10.22
N ASN A 72 3.70 12.47 11.05
CA ASN A 72 3.49 12.27 12.48
C ASN A 72 2.05 11.87 12.78
N VAL A 73 1.86 10.78 13.56
CA VAL A 73 0.56 10.25 13.96
C VAL A 73 0.61 9.83 15.43
N GLY A 74 0.30 10.76 16.34
CA GLY A 74 0.38 10.50 17.79
C GLY A 74 1.78 10.07 18.22
N ASN A 75 1.89 8.89 18.84
CA ASN A 75 3.16 8.28 19.26
C ASN A 75 3.94 7.63 18.10
N PHE A 76 3.45 7.71 16.88
CA PHE A 76 4.10 7.13 15.71
C PHE A 76 4.62 8.21 14.75
N GLU A 77 5.70 7.89 14.06
CA GLU A 77 6.26 8.71 12.99
C GLU A 77 6.58 7.80 11.80
N LEU A 78 5.94 8.02 10.66
CA LEU A 78 6.33 7.37 9.41
C LEU A 78 7.64 8.01 8.95
N ILE A 79 8.72 7.25 9.03
CA ILE A 79 10.08 7.72 8.79
C ILE A 79 10.52 7.50 7.35
N GLU A 80 10.10 6.40 6.74
CA GLU A 80 10.55 6.01 5.41
C GLU A 80 9.54 5.06 4.74
N ILE A 81 9.47 5.16 3.43
CA ILE A 81 8.79 4.21 2.55
C ILE A 81 9.89 3.69 1.64
N SER A 82 10.33 2.43 1.82
CA SER A 82 11.39 1.87 0.98
C SER A 82 10.95 1.85 -0.49
N PRO A 83 11.90 1.85 -1.45
CA PRO A 83 11.55 1.56 -2.84
C PRO A 83 10.86 0.20 -3.00
N GLU A 84 10.10 0.03 -4.07
CA GLU A 84 9.46 -1.25 -4.38
C GLU A 84 10.48 -2.39 -4.52
N VAL A 85 10.28 -3.45 -3.72
CA VAL A 85 11.04 -4.70 -3.82
C VAL A 85 10.39 -5.57 -4.89
N ASN A 86 11.21 -6.15 -5.77
CA ASN A 86 10.73 -7.04 -6.82
C ASN A 86 11.63 -8.25 -7.01
N TYR A 87 11.12 -9.18 -7.82
CA TYR A 87 11.88 -10.32 -8.32
C TYR A 87 11.55 -10.51 -9.79
N TYR A 88 12.58 -10.40 -10.63
CA TYR A 88 12.48 -10.27 -12.08
C TYR A 88 11.56 -9.10 -12.48
N HIS A 89 10.31 -9.38 -12.82
CA HIS A 89 9.31 -8.45 -13.38
C HIS A 89 8.07 -8.32 -12.49
N LYS A 90 8.10 -8.89 -11.28
CA LYS A 90 6.96 -8.90 -10.36
C LYS A 90 7.26 -8.07 -9.13
N PHE A 91 6.39 -7.10 -8.87
CA PHE A 91 6.32 -6.44 -7.57
C PHE A 91 6.11 -7.51 -6.49
N LEU A 92 6.98 -7.51 -5.47
CA LEU A 92 6.85 -8.39 -4.32
C LEU A 92 6.18 -7.67 -3.16
N HIS A 93 6.82 -6.61 -2.68
CA HIS A 93 6.31 -5.81 -1.58
C HIS A 93 7.02 -4.46 -1.51
N ARG A 94 6.58 -3.63 -0.58
CA ARG A 94 7.27 -2.42 -0.15
C ARG A 94 7.25 -2.35 1.36
N GLU A 95 8.32 -1.86 1.95
CA GLU A 95 8.41 -1.67 3.40
C GLU A 95 8.08 -0.23 3.76
N VAL A 96 7.26 -0.06 4.79
CA VAL A 96 6.96 1.23 5.42
C VAL A 96 7.51 1.17 6.84
N ASN A 97 8.53 1.97 7.09
CA ASN A 97 9.19 2.04 8.39
C ASN A 97 8.53 3.14 9.23
N ILE A 98 8.14 2.76 10.44
CA ILE A 98 7.38 3.59 11.37
C ILE A 98 8.08 3.54 12.71
N PHE A 99 8.50 4.69 13.20
CA PHE A 99 9.07 4.82 14.53
C PHE A 99 7.96 4.90 15.58
N ASP A 100 7.95 3.93 16.49
CA ASP A 100 7.12 3.88 17.68
C ASP A 100 7.85 4.61 18.81
N LYS A 101 7.45 5.85 19.09
CA LYS A 101 8.10 6.73 20.06
C LYS A 101 7.92 6.24 21.49
N GLN A 102 6.82 5.56 21.79
CA GLN A 102 6.52 5.07 23.13
C GLN A 102 7.45 3.93 23.51
N ASN A 103 7.68 2.99 22.58
CA ASN A 103 8.55 1.84 22.80
C ASN A 103 9.99 2.06 22.32
N ASN A 104 10.27 3.20 21.69
CA ASN A 104 11.56 3.57 21.11
C ASN A 104 12.12 2.51 20.15
N ILE A 105 11.29 2.06 19.21
CA ILE A 105 11.64 1.03 18.22
C ILE A 105 11.13 1.37 16.83
N ILE A 106 11.82 0.87 15.80
CA ILE A 106 11.35 0.95 14.41
C ILE A 106 10.52 -0.31 14.13
N ARG A 107 9.28 -0.09 13.73
CA ARG A 107 8.36 -1.11 13.24
C ARG A 107 8.33 -1.07 11.72
N THR A 108 8.16 -2.21 11.08
CA THR A 108 8.08 -2.32 9.62
C THR A 108 6.75 -2.93 9.22
N TYR A 109 6.00 -2.23 8.38
CA TYR A 109 4.82 -2.76 7.71
C TYR A 109 5.17 -3.14 6.28
N LYS A 110 4.82 -4.35 5.87
CA LYS A 110 5.03 -4.83 4.49
C LYS A 110 3.74 -4.66 3.70
N SER A 111 3.74 -3.72 2.76
CA SER A 111 2.65 -3.55 1.81
C SER A 111 2.83 -4.43 0.59
N PHE A 112 1.73 -5.01 0.14
CA PHE A 112 1.63 -5.77 -1.12
C PHE A 112 0.77 -5.05 -2.16
N THR A 113 0.43 -3.77 -1.93
CA THR A 113 -0.31 -2.95 -2.89
C THR A 113 0.66 -2.28 -3.86
N ASN A 114 0.40 -2.47 -5.16
CA ASN A 114 1.23 -1.90 -6.21
C ASN A 114 0.77 -0.48 -6.60
N ASN A 115 1.65 0.29 -7.23
CA ASN A 115 1.37 1.60 -7.80
C ASN A 115 0.86 2.63 -6.76
N GLU A 116 0.23 3.70 -7.23
CA GLU A 116 -0.26 4.81 -6.42
C GLU A 116 -1.33 4.37 -5.41
N GLN A 117 -2.03 3.27 -5.69
CA GLN A 117 -3.07 2.74 -4.80
C GLN A 117 -2.53 2.38 -3.40
N PHE A 118 -1.24 2.06 -3.30
CA PHE A 118 -0.53 1.90 -2.02
C PHE A 118 -0.76 3.07 -1.06
N ILE A 119 -0.79 4.31 -1.57
CA ILE A 119 -0.94 5.49 -0.74
C ILE A 119 -2.28 5.46 0.00
N ILE A 120 -3.35 5.08 -0.67
CA ILE A 120 -4.68 4.98 -0.06
C ILE A 120 -4.81 3.72 0.78
N ASN A 121 -4.49 2.56 0.20
CA ASN A 121 -4.80 1.27 0.80
C ASN A 121 -3.91 0.93 2.00
N ASP A 122 -2.68 1.44 2.02
CA ASP A 122 -1.73 1.13 3.08
C ASP A 122 -1.34 2.37 3.87
N VAL A 123 -0.83 3.43 3.23
CA VAL A 123 -0.29 4.58 3.98
C VAL A 123 -1.39 5.33 4.74
N LEU A 124 -2.47 5.71 4.07
CA LEU A 124 -3.62 6.33 4.74
C LEU A 124 -4.25 5.39 5.74
N PHE A 125 -4.44 4.12 5.39
CA PHE A 125 -4.98 3.11 6.30
C PHE A 125 -4.17 3.01 7.60
N ILE A 126 -2.83 2.94 7.51
CA ILE A 126 -1.91 2.96 8.66
C ILE A 126 -2.14 4.21 9.50
N ILE A 127 -2.10 5.39 8.86
CA ILE A 127 -2.22 6.69 9.54
C ILE A 127 -3.56 6.79 10.28
N GLU A 128 -4.66 6.47 9.61
CA GLU A 128 -6.00 6.54 10.21
C GLU A 128 -6.19 5.50 11.31
N SER A 129 -5.66 4.29 11.12
CA SER A 129 -5.80 3.21 12.11
C SER A 129 -4.99 3.52 13.36
N LEU A 130 -3.74 3.98 13.23
CA LEU A 130 -2.91 4.37 14.37
C LEU A 130 -3.43 5.63 15.08
N LYS A 131 -4.14 6.51 14.37
CA LYS A 131 -4.84 7.64 14.98
C LYS A 131 -6.02 7.19 15.84
N LYS A 132 -6.75 6.16 15.43
CA LYS A 132 -7.90 5.60 16.17
C LYS A 132 -7.46 4.67 17.30
N VAL A 133 -6.43 3.88 17.05
CA VAL A 133 -5.89 2.87 17.95
C VAL A 133 -4.38 3.07 18.02
N PRO A 134 -3.88 3.86 18.99
CA PRO A 134 -2.46 4.22 19.08
C PRO A 134 -1.62 3.08 19.69
N ASP A 135 -1.80 1.87 19.20
CA ASP A 135 -1.10 0.66 19.61
C ASP A 135 -0.74 -0.18 18.37
N TRP A 136 0.55 -0.47 18.21
CA TRP A 136 1.06 -1.16 17.04
C TRP A 136 0.57 -2.60 16.93
N ASP A 137 0.50 -3.32 18.05
CA ASP A 137 0.17 -4.74 18.05
C ASP A 137 -1.33 -4.94 17.82
N ILE A 138 -2.17 -4.01 18.30
CA ILE A 138 -3.60 -4.00 17.96
C ILE A 138 -3.80 -3.60 16.49
N PHE A 139 -3.06 -2.60 16.00
CA PHE A 139 -3.09 -2.22 14.58
C PHE A 139 -2.80 -3.41 13.66
N LEU A 140 -1.74 -4.18 13.93
CA LEU A 140 -1.39 -5.37 13.12
C LEU A 140 -2.49 -6.45 13.15
N LYS A 141 -3.19 -6.60 14.26
CA LYS A 141 -4.33 -7.53 14.33
C LYS A 141 -5.49 -7.03 13.47
N LEU A 142 -5.81 -5.74 13.54
CA LEU A 142 -6.87 -5.11 12.74
C LEU A 142 -6.57 -5.16 11.24
N SER A 143 -5.32 -4.90 10.83
CA SER A 143 -4.91 -4.94 9.42
C SER A 143 -5.05 -6.33 8.80
N ASN A 144 -5.02 -7.39 9.61
CA ASN A 144 -5.15 -8.77 9.14
C ASN A 144 -6.60 -9.24 8.98
N ILE A 145 -7.59 -8.52 9.54
CA ILE A 145 -9.00 -8.94 9.52
C ILE A 145 -9.52 -9.19 8.09
N PRO A 146 -9.33 -8.28 7.10
CA PRO A 146 -9.87 -8.52 5.76
C PRO A 146 -9.27 -9.76 5.07
N ASN A 147 -8.00 -10.07 5.36
CA ASN A 147 -7.36 -11.27 4.84
C ASN A 147 -7.92 -12.54 5.50
N LEU A 148 -8.18 -12.50 6.81
CA LEU A 148 -8.84 -13.60 7.52
C LEU A 148 -10.26 -13.83 7.00
N GLU A 149 -11.04 -12.77 6.80
CA GLU A 149 -12.38 -12.85 6.20
C GLU A 149 -12.35 -13.48 4.81
N LYS A 150 -11.41 -13.07 3.95
CA LYS A 150 -11.24 -13.66 2.61
C LYS A 150 -10.85 -15.14 2.66
N GLN A 151 -10.01 -15.53 3.62
CA GLN A 151 -9.63 -16.93 3.81
C GLN A 151 -10.83 -17.77 4.28
N ILE A 152 -11.63 -17.23 5.21
CA ILE A 152 -12.86 -17.87 5.67
C ILE A 152 -13.81 -18.10 4.49
N SER A 153 -14.11 -17.06 3.69
CA SER A 153 -15.00 -17.21 2.53
C SER A 153 -14.50 -18.22 1.50
N LYS A 154 -13.17 -18.33 1.29
CA LYS A 154 -12.60 -19.36 0.41
C LYS A 154 -12.80 -20.76 0.98
N MET A 155 -12.55 -20.94 2.28
CA MET A 155 -12.73 -22.23 2.96
C MET A 155 -14.19 -22.66 2.94
N GLU A 156 -15.14 -21.74 3.13
CA GLU A 156 -16.58 -22.00 3.01
C GLU A 156 -16.94 -22.54 1.62
N VAL A 157 -16.45 -21.90 0.55
CA VAL A 157 -16.66 -22.35 -0.83
C VAL A 157 -16.05 -23.74 -1.09
N GLU A 158 -14.86 -24.03 -0.54
CA GLU A 158 -14.24 -25.35 -0.66
C GLU A 158 -15.01 -26.43 0.08
N ILE A 159 -15.51 -26.12 1.29
CA ILE A 159 -16.36 -27.02 2.07
C ILE A 159 -17.62 -27.37 1.29
N ASP A 160 -18.27 -26.39 0.67
CA ASP A 160 -19.51 -26.63 -0.10
C ASP A 160 -19.25 -27.49 -1.34
N LYS A 161 -18.13 -27.28 -2.04
CA LYS A 161 -17.70 -28.15 -3.15
C LYS A 161 -17.46 -29.59 -2.69
N LEU A 162 -16.80 -29.78 -1.54
CA LEU A 162 -16.55 -31.10 -0.99
C LEU A 162 -17.84 -31.80 -0.57
N LYS A 163 -18.79 -31.07 0.03
CA LYS A 163 -20.12 -31.61 0.37
C LYS A 163 -20.88 -32.09 -0.87
N MET A 164 -20.87 -31.32 -1.96
CA MET A 164 -21.49 -31.74 -3.23
C MET A 164 -20.87 -33.03 -3.77
N LYS A 165 -19.53 -33.10 -3.81
CA LYS A 165 -18.81 -34.30 -4.28
C LYS A 165 -19.09 -35.54 -3.43
N ILE A 166 -19.22 -35.39 -2.11
CA ILE A 166 -19.61 -36.49 -1.22
C ILE A 166 -21.03 -36.96 -1.53
N ALA A 167 -21.98 -36.05 -1.79
CA ALA A 167 -23.35 -36.40 -2.14
C ALA A 167 -23.41 -37.15 -3.50
N GLU A 168 -22.66 -36.70 -4.49
CA GLU A 168 -22.54 -37.36 -5.80
C GLU A 168 -21.99 -38.78 -5.66
N LEU A 169 -20.91 -38.97 -4.90
CA LEU A 169 -20.31 -40.28 -4.66
C LEU A 169 -21.26 -41.24 -3.92
N LYS A 170 -22.04 -40.73 -2.97
CA LYS A 170 -23.04 -41.54 -2.25
C LYS A 170 -24.19 -41.97 -3.16
N ASN A 171 -24.63 -41.12 -4.07
CA ASN A 171 -25.74 -41.42 -4.98
C ASN A 171 -25.33 -42.25 -6.20
N GLY A 172 -24.03 -42.29 -6.56
CA GLY A 172 -23.50 -43.10 -7.66
C GLY A 172 -22.95 -44.47 -7.24
N SER A 173 -23.18 -44.89 -5.99
CA SER A 173 -22.73 -46.18 -5.44
C SER A 173 -23.85 -47.23 -5.34
N ASP A 174 -25.03 -46.96 -5.91
CA ASP A 174 -26.15 -47.91 -6.12
C ASP A 174 -26.15 -48.45 -7.56
#